data_AF-F6CZZ5-F1
#
_entry.id   AF-F6CZZ5-F1
#
_cell.length_a   1.000
_cell.length_b   1.000
_cell.length_c   1.000
_cell.angle_alpha   90.00
_cell.angle_beta   90.00
_cell.angle_gamma   90.00
#
_symmetry.space_group_name_H-M   'P 1'
#
loop_
_entity.id
_entity.type
_entity.pdbx_description
1 polymer ?
#
loop_
_entity_poly.entity_id
_entity_poly.type
_entity_poly.pdbx_seq_one_letter_code
_entity_poly.pdbx_strand_id
1 'polypeptide(L)'
;MYLAKTLCTLILILSAAQAYAECPDWDARAAADKAAEKYVSGKIFKRGMVLKKHLPSKRKEVASYIYVKADDLYYTVYALINSKCNAQIIKRTNGKH
;
A
#
# COMPACT_ATOMS: atom_id res chain seq x y z
N MET A 1 -2.18 -48.37 6.34
CA MET A 1 -1.03 -47.61 5.80
C MET A 1 -1.36 -46.64 4.65
N TYR A 2 -2.50 -46.77 3.95
CA TYR A 2 -2.88 -45.82 2.89
C TYR A 2 -3.44 -44.49 3.40
N LEU A 3 -4.23 -44.52 4.49
CA LEU A 3 -4.87 -43.33 5.07
C LEU A 3 -3.88 -42.23 5.52
N ALA A 4 -2.74 -42.63 6.08
CA ALA A 4 -1.70 -41.70 6.52
C ALA A 4 -0.97 -41.04 5.35
N LYS A 5 -0.84 -41.75 4.22
CA LYS A 5 -0.18 -41.23 3.00
C LYS A 5 -1.06 -40.20 2.31
N THR A 6 -2.38 -40.42 2.22
CA THR A 6 -3.35 -39.46 1.67
C THR A 6 -3.50 -38.21 2.55
N LEU A 7 -3.48 -38.36 3.87
CA LEU A 7 -3.53 -37.23 4.79
C LEU A 7 -2.30 -36.32 4.66
N CYS A 8 -1.12 -36.93 4.50
CA CYS A 8 0.14 -36.20 4.36
C CYS A 8 0.24 -35.43 3.02
N THR A 9 -0.32 -35.99 1.94
CA THR A 9 -0.37 -35.31 0.63
C THR A 9 -1.30 -34.10 0.64
N LEU A 10 -2.43 -34.16 1.36
CA LEU A 10 -3.37 -33.05 1.46
C LEU A 10 -2.75 -31.84 2.20
N ILE A 11 -1.98 -32.09 3.26
CA ILE A 11 -1.32 -31.04 4.07
C ILE A 11 -0.23 -30.29 3.27
N LEU A 12 0.47 -30.97 2.36
CA LEU A 12 1.49 -30.36 1.49
C LEU A 12 0.91 -29.44 0.41
N ILE A 13 -0.34 -29.65 -0.03
CA ILE A 13 -0.99 -28.79 -1.03
C ILE A 13 -1.49 -27.49 -0.40
N LEU A 14 -1.94 -27.53 0.85
CA LEU A 14 -2.44 -26.36 1.59
C LEU A 14 -1.33 -25.36 1.98
N SER A 15 -0.08 -25.80 2.11
CA SER A 15 1.05 -24.93 2.47
C SER A 15 1.61 -24.12 1.29
N ALA A 16 1.32 -24.52 0.04
CA ALA A 16 1.80 -23.82 -1.16
C ALA A 16 1.04 -22.51 -1.47
N ALA A 17 -0.10 -22.26 -0.82
CA ALA A 17 -1.00 -21.15 -1.16
C ALA A 17 -0.66 -19.80 -0.49
N GLN A 18 0.46 -19.67 0.22
CA GLN A 18 0.91 -18.36 0.75
C GLN A 18 1.61 -17.51 -0.32
N ALA A 19 1.06 -17.46 -1.54
CA ALA A 19 1.35 -16.35 -2.43
C ALA A 19 0.62 -15.14 -1.86
N TYR A 20 1.32 -14.27 -1.12
CA TYR A 20 0.76 -13.00 -0.68
C TYR A 20 0.26 -12.26 -1.94
N ALA A 21 -1.06 -12.17 -2.08
CA ALA A 21 -1.67 -11.42 -3.16
C ALA A 21 -1.11 -10.00 -3.12
N GLU A 22 -0.84 -9.45 -4.30
CA GLU A 22 -0.43 -8.07 -4.40
C GLU A 22 -1.55 -7.17 -3.88
N CYS A 23 -1.21 -6.15 -3.08
CA CYS A 23 -2.20 -5.21 -2.58
C CYS A 23 -2.96 -4.57 -3.76
N PRO A 24 -4.29 -4.68 -3.85
CA PRO A 24 -5.07 -4.07 -4.92
C PRO A 24 -4.82 -2.56 -5.02
N ASP A 25 -4.94 -1.98 -6.22
CA ASP A 25 -4.72 -0.54 -6.42
C ASP A 25 -5.67 0.34 -5.60
N TRP A 26 -6.87 -0.17 -5.31
CA TRP A 26 -7.82 0.53 -4.46
C TRP A 26 -7.34 0.60 -3.01
N ASP A 27 -6.94 -0.54 -2.46
CA ASP A 27 -6.44 -0.63 -1.08
C ASP A 27 -5.09 0.06 -0.91
N ALA A 28 -4.22 0.00 -1.93
CA ALA A 28 -2.95 0.69 -1.93
C ALA A 28 -3.13 2.22 -1.86
N ARG A 29 -4.12 2.75 -2.58
CA ARG A 29 -4.49 4.17 -2.49
C ARG A 29 -5.05 4.52 -1.12
N ALA A 30 -5.99 3.73 -0.61
CA ALA A 30 -6.58 3.97 0.72
C ALA A 30 -5.53 3.95 1.84
N ALA A 31 -4.58 3.01 1.79
CA ALA A 31 -3.48 2.91 2.74
C ALA A 31 -2.51 4.09 2.64
N ALA A 32 -2.17 4.51 1.41
CA ALA A 32 -1.32 5.69 1.18
C ALA A 32 -1.99 6.96 1.70
N ASP A 33 -3.25 7.20 1.32
CA ASP A 33 -4.03 8.38 1.68
C ASP A 33 -4.16 8.50 3.20
N LYS A 34 -4.51 7.40 3.89
CA LYS A 34 -4.58 7.36 5.36
C LYS A 34 -3.24 7.68 6.03
N ALA A 35 -2.15 7.10 5.53
CA ALA A 35 -0.82 7.35 6.08
C ALA A 35 -0.39 8.80 5.84
N ALA A 36 -0.76 9.36 4.69
CA ALA A 36 -0.41 10.69 4.28
C ALA A 36 -1.18 11.77 5.08
N GLU A 37 -2.48 11.60 5.31
CA GLU A 37 -3.27 12.49 6.18
C GLU A 37 -2.66 12.56 7.60
N LYS A 38 -2.24 11.41 8.14
CA LYS A 38 -1.54 11.35 9.43
C LYS A 38 -0.16 12.03 9.39
N TYR A 39 0.54 11.94 8.27
CA TYR A 39 1.92 12.44 8.14
C TYR A 39 2.01 13.97 8.09
N VAL A 40 1.05 14.64 7.43
CA VAL A 40 1.05 16.12 7.29
C VAL A 40 -0.14 16.81 7.94
N SER A 41 -0.97 16.07 8.70
CA SER A 41 -2.14 16.60 9.42
C SER A 41 -3.13 17.36 8.52
N GLY A 42 -3.34 16.86 7.30
CA GLY A 42 -4.23 17.48 6.31
C GLY A 42 -5.40 16.59 5.90
N LYS A 43 -6.11 17.01 4.84
CA LYS A 43 -7.22 16.27 4.24
C LYS A 43 -6.96 15.95 2.78
N ILE A 44 -7.33 14.76 2.34
CA ILE A 44 -7.29 14.39 0.93
C ILE A 44 -8.27 15.28 0.15
N PHE A 45 -7.77 16.00 -0.86
CA PHE A 45 -8.60 16.80 -1.77
C PHE A 45 -8.76 16.14 -3.15
N LYS A 46 -7.90 15.17 -3.48
CA LYS A 46 -7.93 14.43 -4.73
C LYS A 46 -7.51 12.99 -4.48
N ARG A 47 -8.19 12.05 -5.14
CA ARG A 47 -7.89 10.62 -5.07
C ARG A 47 -6.41 10.35 -5.40
N GLY A 48 -5.74 9.57 -4.56
CA GLY A 48 -4.36 9.14 -4.80
C GLY A 48 -4.17 8.32 -6.08
N MET A 49 -2.93 8.19 -6.52
CA MET A 49 -2.56 7.53 -7.77
C MET A 49 -1.41 6.55 -7.56
N VAL A 50 -1.55 5.33 -8.07
CA VAL A 50 -0.43 4.37 -8.15
C VAL A 50 0.47 4.81 -9.30
N LEU A 51 1.71 5.16 -8.98
CA LEU A 51 2.67 5.70 -9.95
C LEU A 51 3.57 4.62 -10.54
N LYS A 52 4.00 3.67 -9.70
CA LYS A 52 4.97 2.65 -10.10
C LYS A 52 4.76 1.37 -9.31
N LYS A 53 5.02 0.25 -9.96
CA LYS A 53 5.26 -1.05 -9.31
C LYS A 53 6.75 -1.37 -9.36
N HIS A 54 7.35 -1.58 -8.19
CA HIS A 54 8.76 -1.94 -8.06
C HIS A 54 8.92 -3.46 -8.15
N LEU A 55 9.75 -3.94 -9.08
CA LEU A 55 10.10 -5.36 -9.22
C LEU A 55 11.49 -5.62 -8.61
N PRO A 56 11.75 -6.80 -8.00
CA PRO A 56 10.85 -7.95 -7.87
C PRO A 56 9.89 -7.87 -6.66
N SER A 57 10.03 -6.87 -5.79
CA SER A 57 9.31 -6.78 -4.51
C SER A 57 7.79 -6.57 -4.61
N LYS A 58 7.28 -6.23 -5.80
CA LYS A 58 5.88 -5.87 -6.10
C LYS A 58 5.34 -4.72 -5.24
N ARG A 59 6.20 -3.91 -4.61
CA ARG A 59 5.77 -2.74 -3.83
C ARG A 59 5.26 -1.67 -4.78
N LYS A 60 4.17 -0.99 -4.41
CA LYS A 60 3.59 0.10 -5.20
C LYS A 60 4.02 1.43 -4.64
N GLU A 61 4.52 2.32 -5.47
CA GLU A 61 4.66 3.73 -5.14
C GLU A 61 3.36 4.44 -5.44
N VAL A 62 2.80 5.10 -4.44
CA VAL A 62 1.50 5.77 -4.50
C VAL A 62 1.67 7.22 -4.09
N ALA A 63 1.13 8.13 -4.88
CA ALA A 63 1.03 9.55 -4.54
C ALA A 63 -0.35 9.87 -3.95
N SER A 64 -0.36 10.57 -2.83
CA SER A 64 -1.55 11.09 -2.14
C SER A 64 -1.52 12.61 -2.16
N TYR A 65 -2.67 13.22 -2.42
CA TYR A 65 -2.81 14.67 -2.60
C TYR A 65 -3.58 15.29 -1.43
N ILE A 66 -2.89 16.11 -0.65
CA ILE A 66 -3.38 16.59 0.65
C ILE A 66 -3.38 18.10 0.71
N TYR A 67 -4.43 18.66 1.28
CA TYR A 67 -4.53 20.08 1.63
C TYR A 67 -4.44 20.22 3.15
N VAL A 68 -3.55 21.10 3.61
CA VAL A 68 -3.35 21.43 5.03
C VAL A 68 -3.91 22.84 5.26
N LYS A 69 -5.08 22.92 5.88
CA LYS A 69 -5.80 24.18 6.09
C LYS A 69 -5.06 25.18 6.98
N ALA A 70 -4.30 24.68 7.97
CA ALA A 70 -3.57 25.55 8.91
C ALA A 70 -2.48 26.37 8.21
N ASP A 71 -1.86 25.81 7.19
CA ASP A 71 -0.76 26.43 6.44
C ASP A 71 -1.23 26.99 5.08
N ASP A 72 -2.45 26.66 4.67
CA ASP A 72 -2.99 26.89 3.32
C ASP A 72 -2.10 26.29 2.21
N LEU A 73 -1.62 25.06 2.43
CA LEU A 73 -0.68 24.39 1.52
C LEU A 73 -1.19 23.06 1.00
N TYR A 74 -0.91 22.83 -0.28
CA TYR A 74 -1.10 21.57 -0.99
C TYR A 74 0.22 20.77 -1.02
N TYR A 75 0.11 19.51 -0.63
CA TYR A 75 1.21 18.55 -0.62
C TYR A 75 0.90 17.36 -1.52
N THR A 76 1.93 16.83 -2.17
CA THR A 76 1.93 15.46 -2.66
C THR A 76 2.84 14.63 -1.77
N VAL A 77 2.27 13.60 -1.14
CA VAL A 77 2.99 12.65 -0.28
C VAL A 77 3.11 11.32 -1.02
N TYR A 78 4.28 10.72 -0.99
CA TYR A 78 4.57 9.47 -1.68
C TYR A 78 4.80 8.36 -0.67
N ALA A 79 4.15 7.22 -0.87
CA ALA A 79 4.27 6.04 -0.02
C ALA A 79 4.61 4.78 -0.83
N LEU A 80 5.39 3.89 -0.23
CA LEU A 80 5.58 2.52 -0.70
C LEU A 80 4.61 1.57 0.01
N ILE A 81 3.74 0.93 -0.76
CA ILE A 81 2.76 -0.05 -0.29
C ILE A 81 3.30 -1.45 -0.52
N ASN A 82 3.33 -2.29 0.51
CA ASN A 82 3.74 -3.69 0.40
C ASN A 82 2.56 -4.63 0.08
N SER A 83 2.81 -5.94 -0.06
CA SER A 83 1.77 -6.94 -0.33
C SER A 83 0.71 -7.08 0.78
N LYS A 84 0.99 -6.59 1.99
CA LYS A 84 0.05 -6.55 3.12
C LYS A 84 -0.71 -5.22 3.21
N CYS A 85 -0.66 -4.39 2.16
CA CYS A 85 -1.23 -3.05 2.12
C CYS A 85 -0.71 -2.08 3.20
N ASN A 86 0.49 -2.33 3.76
CA ASN A 86 1.12 -1.41 4.70
C ASN A 86 1.82 -0.30 3.94
N ALA A 87 1.55 0.95 4.33
CA ALA A 87 2.17 2.14 3.75
C ALA A 87 3.44 2.55 4.52
N GLN A 88 4.49 2.85 3.77
CA GLN A 88 5.71 3.50 4.27
C GLN A 88 5.88 4.83 3.53
N ILE A 89 5.80 5.95 4.24
CA ILE A 89 6.08 7.27 3.65
C ILE A 89 7.56 7.32 3.23
N ILE A 90 7.82 7.76 2.00
CA ILE A 90 9.18 7.88 1.46
C ILE A 90 9.60 9.34 1.24
N LYS A 91 8.68 10.21 0.81
CA LYS A 91 8.96 11.63 0.54
C LYS A 91 7.66 12.43 0.45
N ARG A 92 7.77 13.75 0.50
CA ARG A 92 6.69 14.70 0.17
C ARG A 92 7.25 15.87 -0.62
N THR A 93 6.38 16.60 -1.31
CA THR A 93 6.74 17.89 -1.91
C THR A 93 6.92 18.95 -0.82
N ASN A 94 7.55 20.07 -1.19
CA ASN A 94 7.33 21.34 -0.49
C ASN A 94 5.89 21.77 -0.76
N GLY A 95 5.22 22.28 0.26
CA GLY A 95 3.84 22.76 0.13
C GLY A 95 3.75 23.88 -0.89
N LYS A 96 2.65 23.94 -1.63
CA LYS A 96 2.34 25.02 -2.57
C LYS A 96 0.95 25.58 -2.29
N HIS A 97 0.74 26.86 -2.57
CA HIS A 97 -0.60 27.47 -2.63
C HIS A 97 -1.29 27.11 -3.95
#